data_AF-A0A1F8EHH8-F1
#
_entry.id   AF-A0A1F8EHH8-F1
#
_cell.length_a   1.000
_cell.length_b   1.000
_cell.length_c   1.000
_cell.angle_alpha   90.00
_cell.angle_beta   90.00
_cell.angle_gamma   90.00
#
_symmetry.space_group_name_H-M   'P 1'
#
loop_
_entity.id
_entity.type
_entity.pdbx_description
1 polymer ?
#
loop_
_entity_poly.entity_id
_entity_poly.type
_entity_poly.pdbx_seq_one_letter_code
_entity_poly.pdbx_strand_id
1 'polypeptide(L)'
;MSESEFTKPALDKFRQWHFWWLVVFSFLLIVTFVYYLPTRFLQQFNTASDNHTETVVDESQPHGHDSSGNSIPSGQEGEHNMMMTDEEMYQHMDEHMSVGMSMEEMMEHMTEMHGMTEDEADQMMDEMMLARRSLGEGGGYEHDEGTADDHGHEATPSPDSTGSPQVATGDIYEASYFEEASIKQGLAVNLNISPVPYSVGVPLNMDFFVNQKPGSVPVLASELQIEHEKLMHVIGVRSDMNEFFHIHPEFTADNPAIFSVDHVFKKPGLYKIWSEIKKDGVNYAFGHPEVNINGPGPRSAEGSSEASSKEDKKVSFSRNVITGDYQVSMAISDVIVIDREIGLSFDIHTLTGQEVDVEEYLGADMHLSVIKDDRSQFIHTHPESGNHGHSLNNGFTETANADAGHDEAPSTGSSVNSGDEAIVFNVTFPEAGLYKAFAQFRPEGVNLPAGEALLAEFWIQVEEKSPLPISQWWLLLIVSAILITGLSWWVKGYLKVRPEDVTVKK
;
A
#
# COMPACT_ATOMS: atom_id res chain seq x y z
N MET A 1 43.66 -48.16 -66.43
CA MET A 1 42.96 -47.20 -65.56
C MET A 1 43.80 -47.12 -64.30
N SER A 2 44.65 -46.09 -64.19
CA SER A 2 45.74 -46.02 -63.23
C SER A 2 45.25 -45.52 -61.87
N GLU A 3 45.38 -46.35 -60.85
CA GLU A 3 45.35 -45.94 -59.44
C GLU A 3 46.50 -44.94 -59.22
N SER A 4 46.17 -43.69 -58.89
CA SER A 4 47.16 -42.70 -58.49
C SER A 4 47.25 -42.72 -56.96
N GLU A 5 48.23 -43.44 -56.42
CA GLU A 5 48.69 -43.26 -55.04
C GLU A 5 49.10 -41.79 -54.85
N PHE A 6 48.48 -41.10 -53.90
CA PHE A 6 49.01 -39.82 -53.43
C PHE A 6 50.39 -40.07 -52.81
N THR A 7 51.37 -39.26 -53.20
CA THR A 7 52.68 -39.32 -52.58
C THR A 7 52.55 -38.93 -51.10
N LYS A 8 53.09 -39.77 -50.20
CA LYS A 8 53.18 -39.54 -48.74
C LYS A 8 53.45 -38.09 -48.29
N PRO A 9 54.23 -37.24 -49.01
CA PRO A 9 54.49 -35.86 -48.59
C PRO A 9 53.27 -34.94 -48.52
N ALA A 10 52.23 -35.17 -49.33
CA ALA A 10 51.05 -34.30 -49.35
C ALA A 10 50.14 -34.51 -48.12
N LEU A 11 50.00 -35.77 -47.69
CA LEU A 11 49.20 -36.15 -46.52
C LEU A 11 49.89 -35.70 -45.21
N ASP A 12 51.23 -35.76 -45.16
CA ASP A 12 52.00 -35.28 -44.01
C ASP A 12 51.96 -33.75 -43.88
N LYS A 13 51.98 -33.00 -44.99
CA LYS A 13 51.80 -31.54 -44.96
C LYS A 13 50.42 -31.13 -44.45
N PHE A 14 49.36 -31.86 -44.84
CA PHE A 14 48.02 -31.58 -44.35
C PHE A 14 47.90 -31.88 -42.84
N ARG A 15 48.45 -33.01 -42.37
CA ARG A 15 48.50 -33.33 -40.92
C ARG A 15 49.29 -32.31 -40.11
N GLN A 16 50.42 -31.83 -40.62
CA GLN A 16 51.23 -30.81 -39.94
C GLN A 16 50.47 -29.49 -39.82
N TRP A 17 49.83 -29.04 -40.90
CA TRP A 17 49.05 -27.79 -40.88
C TRP A 17 47.85 -27.90 -39.94
N HIS A 18 47.14 -29.02 -39.96
CA HIS A 18 45.99 -29.26 -39.09
C HIS A 18 46.36 -29.38 -37.61
N PHE A 19 47.52 -29.98 -37.30
CA PHE A 19 48.06 -30.03 -35.94
C PHE A 19 48.34 -28.63 -35.40
N TRP A 20 49.03 -27.78 -36.19
CA TRP A 20 49.32 -26.40 -35.77
C TRP A 20 48.06 -25.55 -35.66
N TRP A 21 47.06 -25.77 -36.52
CA TRP A 21 45.77 -25.11 -36.40
C TRP A 21 45.06 -25.46 -35.08
N LEU A 22 45.03 -26.75 -34.69
CA LEU A 22 44.46 -27.18 -33.41
C LEU A 22 45.22 -26.62 -32.20
N VAL A 23 46.55 -26.54 -32.27
CA VAL A 23 47.38 -25.94 -31.20
C VAL A 23 47.05 -24.45 -31.03
N VAL A 24 46.97 -23.69 -32.13
CA VAL A 24 46.64 -22.26 -32.10
C VAL A 24 45.20 -22.04 -31.63
N PHE A 25 44.26 -22.85 -32.09
CA PHE A 25 42.85 -22.75 -31.68
C PHE A 25 42.67 -23.09 -30.19
N SER A 26 43.36 -24.11 -29.69
CA SER A 26 43.33 -24.48 -28.27
C SER A 26 43.99 -23.41 -27.39
N PHE A 27 45.06 -22.78 -27.87
CA PHE A 27 45.70 -21.66 -27.16
C PHE A 27 44.77 -20.45 -27.07
N LEU A 28 44.06 -20.12 -28.16
CA LEU A 28 43.06 -19.05 -28.17
C LEU A 28 41.94 -19.30 -27.17
N LEU A 29 41.40 -20.53 -27.10
CA LEU A 29 40.38 -20.88 -26.11
C LEU A 29 40.88 -20.72 -24.67
N ILE A 30 42.11 -21.13 -24.38
CA ILE A 30 42.70 -20.96 -23.05
C ILE A 30 42.84 -19.47 -22.72
N VAL A 31 43.35 -18.65 -23.64
CA VAL A 31 43.48 -17.20 -23.41
C VAL A 31 42.11 -16.55 -23.19
N THR A 32 41.09 -16.91 -23.97
CA THR A 32 39.76 -16.31 -23.82
C THR A 32 39.07 -16.75 -22.52
N PHE A 33 39.08 -18.04 -22.19
CA PHE A 33 38.32 -18.55 -21.05
C PHE A 33 39.06 -18.50 -19.71
N VAL A 34 40.38 -18.59 -19.71
CA VAL A 34 41.19 -18.58 -18.47
C VAL A 34 41.65 -17.16 -18.13
N TYR A 35 41.95 -16.32 -19.12
CA TYR A 35 42.51 -15.00 -18.88
C TYR A 35 41.52 -13.86 -19.16
N TYR A 36 40.88 -13.85 -20.32
CA TYR A 36 40.09 -12.68 -20.75
C TYR A 36 38.73 -12.57 -20.03
N LEU A 37 37.97 -13.67 -19.95
CA LEU A 37 36.65 -13.65 -19.32
C LEU A 37 36.74 -13.35 -17.81
N PRO A 38 37.59 -14.02 -17.01
CA PRO A 38 37.66 -13.76 -15.57
C PRO A 38 38.11 -12.34 -15.22
N THR A 39 39.02 -11.75 -16.00
CA THR A 39 39.50 -10.38 -15.77
C THR A 39 38.44 -9.32 -16.08
N ARG A 40 37.63 -9.54 -17.12
CA ARG A 40 36.45 -8.70 -17.44
C ARG A 40 35.39 -8.76 -16.34
N PHE A 41 35.17 -9.94 -15.74
CA PHE A 41 34.23 -10.10 -14.63
C PHE A 41 34.70 -9.39 -13.35
N LEU A 42 36.00 -9.46 -13.03
CA LEU A 42 36.56 -8.75 -11.87
C LEU A 42 36.47 -7.21 -12.01
N GLN A 43 36.61 -6.67 -13.21
CA GLN A 43 36.44 -5.23 -13.45
C GLN A 43 35.00 -4.74 -13.25
N GLN A 44 34.01 -5.60 -13.47
CA GLN A 44 32.60 -5.27 -13.32
C GLN A 44 32.15 -5.25 -11.84
N PHE A 45 32.84 -6.01 -10.97
CA PHE A 45 32.64 -5.96 -9.53
C PHE A 45 33.29 -4.73 -8.88
N ASN A 46 34.48 -4.32 -9.32
CA ASN A 46 35.17 -3.17 -8.71
C ASN A 46 34.54 -1.83 -9.09
N THR A 47 33.90 -1.72 -10.26
CA THR A 47 33.21 -0.48 -10.68
C THR A 47 31.91 -0.21 -9.93
N ALA A 48 31.35 -1.19 -9.22
CA ALA A 48 30.20 -0.99 -8.35
C ALA A 48 30.57 -0.50 -6.93
N SER A 49 31.86 -0.54 -6.55
CA SER A 49 32.31 -0.23 -5.18
C SER A 49 32.94 1.15 -5.01
N ASP A 50 33.22 1.88 -6.10
CA ASP A 50 33.99 3.14 -6.07
C ASP A 50 33.14 4.43 -6.11
N ASN A 51 31.81 4.34 -5.98
CA ASN A 51 30.96 5.52 -5.78
C ASN A 51 30.90 5.93 -4.29
N HIS A 52 32.06 6.21 -3.70
CA HIS A 52 32.15 7.03 -2.49
C HIS A 52 32.78 8.37 -2.87
N THR A 53 31.95 9.41 -2.92
CA THR A 53 32.37 10.79 -3.19
C THR A 53 33.15 11.32 -1.99
N GLU A 54 34.48 11.40 -2.11
CA GLU A 54 35.33 12.23 -1.26
C GLU A 54 34.94 13.71 -1.47
N THR A 55 34.26 14.30 -0.48
CA THR A 55 34.08 15.75 -0.42
C THR A 55 35.37 16.39 0.07
N VAL A 56 36.08 17.03 -0.86
CA VAL A 56 37.20 17.93 -0.61
C VAL A 56 36.68 19.18 0.10
N VAL A 57 37.28 19.48 1.25
CA VAL A 57 37.13 20.73 2.01
C VAL A 57 37.88 21.83 1.26
N ASP A 58 37.18 22.88 0.83
CA ASP A 58 37.80 24.14 0.41
C ASP A 58 37.42 25.26 1.38
N GLU A 59 38.46 25.83 1.98
CA GLU A 59 38.44 26.80 3.06
C GLU A 59 39.06 28.10 2.51
N SER A 60 38.24 29.02 2.02
CA SER A 60 38.64 30.42 1.81
C SER A 60 37.44 31.40 1.63
N GLN A 61 37.04 32.02 2.76
CA GLN A 61 36.69 33.46 3.04
C GLN A 61 36.21 34.44 1.92
N PRO A 62 35.65 35.65 2.24
CA PRO A 62 34.88 36.15 3.40
C PRO A 62 33.70 37.15 3.11
N HIS A 63 32.88 37.40 4.14
CA HIS A 63 32.09 38.60 4.54
C HIS A 63 31.33 39.53 3.55
N GLY A 64 30.06 39.84 3.91
CA GLY A 64 29.41 41.13 3.67
C GLY A 64 27.91 41.19 4.00
N HIS A 65 27.55 42.04 4.99
CA HIS A 65 26.39 42.95 5.15
C HIS A 65 25.20 42.88 4.15
N ASP A 66 23.95 43.29 4.39
CA ASP A 66 23.04 43.64 5.49
C ASP A 66 21.75 44.20 4.81
N SER A 67 20.74 44.57 5.61
CA SER A 67 19.61 45.46 5.27
C SER A 67 18.29 44.86 4.78
N SER A 68 17.31 45.21 5.60
CA SER A 68 15.86 45.03 5.60
C SER A 68 15.12 45.75 4.46
N GLY A 69 14.01 45.16 4.00
CA GLY A 69 13.01 45.84 3.19
C GLY A 69 11.60 45.36 3.53
N ASN A 70 10.92 46.07 4.43
CA ASN A 70 9.50 45.90 4.74
C ASN A 70 8.68 46.89 3.89
N SER A 71 7.56 46.48 3.31
CA SER A 71 6.58 47.40 2.67
C SER A 71 5.18 46.76 2.56
N ILE A 72 4.19 47.42 3.17
CA ILE A 72 2.72 47.30 3.05
C ILE A 72 2.20 48.75 3.27
N PRO A 73 0.97 49.22 2.89
CA PRO A 73 -0.06 48.79 1.91
C PRO A 73 -0.56 49.97 1.02
N SER A 74 -1.56 49.74 0.16
CA SER A 74 -2.66 50.72 -0.02
C SER A 74 -3.93 50.06 -0.57
N GLY A 75 -5.05 50.24 0.13
CA GLY A 75 -6.39 49.88 -0.32
C GLY A 75 -7.13 51.03 -1.00
N GLN A 76 -8.31 50.72 -1.57
CA GLN A 76 -9.31 51.72 -1.93
C GLN A 76 -10.70 51.07 -2.02
N GLU A 77 -11.65 51.57 -1.23
CA GLU A 77 -13.08 51.27 -1.23
C GLU A 77 -13.83 52.12 -2.26
N GLY A 78 -14.99 51.64 -2.72
CA GLY A 78 -15.94 52.38 -3.55
C GLY A 78 -17.26 51.65 -3.83
N GLU A 79 -18.25 51.92 -2.97
CA GLU A 79 -19.72 52.01 -3.11
C GLU A 79 -20.62 50.86 -3.68
N HIS A 80 -21.72 50.68 -2.92
CA HIS A 80 -22.74 49.64 -2.93
C HIS A 80 -23.75 49.69 -4.09
N ASN A 81 -24.11 48.50 -4.57
CA ASN A 81 -25.37 48.20 -5.26
C ASN A 81 -25.94 46.93 -4.60
N MET A 82 -27.12 46.98 -3.96
CA MET A 82 -27.71 45.79 -3.33
C MET A 82 -28.26 44.84 -4.41
N MET A 83 -27.44 43.88 -4.82
CA MET A 83 -27.89 42.56 -5.22
C MET A 83 -27.21 41.59 -4.27
N MET A 84 -27.99 40.78 -3.55
CA MET A 84 -27.45 39.65 -2.81
C MET A 84 -26.70 38.75 -3.79
N THR A 85 -25.50 38.34 -3.41
CA THR A 85 -24.73 37.38 -4.21
C THR A 85 -25.32 35.98 -4.02
N ASP A 86 -25.08 35.08 -4.98
CA ASP A 86 -25.51 33.67 -4.86
C ASP A 86 -25.04 33.05 -3.53
N GLU A 87 -23.91 33.50 -3.00
CA GLU A 87 -23.31 33.05 -1.74
C GLU A 87 -24.06 33.53 -0.48
N GLU A 88 -24.66 34.72 -0.49
CA GLU A 88 -25.55 35.20 0.58
C GLU A 88 -26.90 34.47 0.55
N MET A 89 -27.38 34.07 -0.63
CA MET A 89 -28.55 33.20 -0.77
C MET A 89 -28.30 31.81 -0.17
N TYR A 90 -27.11 31.24 -0.39
CA TYR A 90 -26.72 29.94 0.17
C TYR A 90 -26.59 29.94 1.70
N GLN A 91 -26.08 31.03 2.31
CA GLN A 91 -26.03 31.14 3.77
C GLN A 91 -27.42 31.24 4.40
N HIS A 92 -28.37 31.91 3.74
CA HIS A 92 -29.75 31.99 4.22
C HIS A 92 -30.51 30.66 4.02
N MET A 93 -30.13 29.84 3.02
CA MET A 93 -30.71 28.51 2.78
C MET A 93 -30.35 27.48 3.87
N ASP A 94 -29.11 27.51 4.38
CA ASP A 94 -28.63 26.53 5.37
C ASP A 94 -29.25 26.79 6.76
N GLU A 95 -29.47 28.07 7.09
CA GLU A 95 -30.05 28.48 8.37
C GLU A 95 -31.53 28.05 8.52
N HIS A 96 -32.30 28.07 7.42
CA HIS A 96 -33.71 27.68 7.43
C HIS A 96 -33.97 26.19 7.18
N MET A 97 -33.05 25.44 6.57
CA MET A 97 -33.20 23.98 6.39
C MET A 97 -32.62 23.14 7.54
N SER A 98 -31.84 23.74 8.45
CA SER A 98 -31.40 23.10 9.70
C SER A 98 -32.55 22.85 10.70
N VAL A 99 -33.63 23.62 10.57
CA VAL A 99 -34.86 23.47 11.34
C VAL A 99 -35.84 22.77 10.42
N GLY A 100 -36.20 21.51 10.69
CA GLY A 100 -37.06 20.68 9.83
C GLY A 100 -38.49 21.20 9.64
N MET A 101 -38.64 22.35 8.99
CA MET A 101 -39.89 22.99 8.61
C MET A 101 -40.52 22.25 7.44
N SER A 102 -41.84 22.12 7.49
CA SER A 102 -42.63 21.57 6.41
C SER A 102 -42.67 22.50 5.20
N MET A 103 -42.97 21.95 4.02
CA MET A 103 -43.06 22.72 2.76
C MET A 103 -44.08 23.87 2.85
N GLU A 104 -45.14 23.69 3.64
CA GLU A 104 -46.21 24.66 3.86
C GLU A 104 -45.72 25.83 4.74
N GLU A 105 -44.94 25.54 5.80
CA GLU A 105 -44.32 26.56 6.65
C GLU A 105 -43.23 27.37 5.91
N MET A 106 -42.52 26.74 4.97
CA MET A 106 -41.54 27.43 4.14
C MET A 106 -42.20 28.44 3.19
N MET A 107 -43.34 28.07 2.61
CA MET A 107 -44.10 28.93 1.70
C MET A 107 -44.70 30.14 2.44
N GLU A 108 -45.24 29.92 3.64
CA GLU A 108 -45.78 30.99 4.50
C GLU A 108 -44.66 31.94 4.97
N HIS A 109 -43.48 31.40 5.33
CA HIS A 109 -42.33 32.23 5.69
C HIS A 109 -41.84 33.11 4.53
N MET A 110 -41.79 32.59 3.29
CA MET A 110 -41.34 33.36 2.13
C MET A 110 -42.30 34.49 1.74
N THR A 111 -43.60 34.24 1.80
CA THR A 111 -44.62 35.26 1.51
C THR A 111 -44.71 36.32 2.61
N GLU A 112 -44.58 35.93 3.89
CA GLU A 112 -44.76 36.85 5.03
C GLU A 112 -43.50 37.66 5.38
N MET A 113 -42.31 37.05 5.36
CA MET A 113 -41.05 37.73 5.74
C MET A 113 -40.39 38.50 4.60
N HIS A 114 -40.53 37.99 3.37
CA HIS A 114 -39.88 38.59 2.20
C HIS A 114 -40.86 39.35 1.29
N GLY A 115 -42.15 39.38 1.65
CA GLY A 115 -43.17 40.13 0.92
C GLY A 115 -43.35 39.68 -0.53
N MET A 116 -42.95 38.44 -0.83
CA MET A 116 -43.12 37.83 -2.14
C MET A 116 -44.59 37.48 -2.37
N THR A 117 -45.00 37.47 -3.64
CA THR A 117 -46.31 36.94 -4.02
C THR A 117 -46.30 35.41 -4.02
N GLU A 118 -47.47 34.77 -3.89
CA GLU A 118 -47.57 33.29 -3.93
C GLU A 118 -46.94 32.72 -5.21
N ASP A 119 -47.15 33.38 -6.36
CA ASP A 119 -46.59 32.97 -7.65
C ASP A 119 -45.04 33.07 -7.68
N GLU A 120 -44.45 34.06 -7.00
CA GLU A 120 -42.98 34.22 -6.92
C GLU A 120 -42.35 33.19 -5.98
N ALA A 121 -43.02 32.87 -4.87
CA ALA A 121 -42.59 31.83 -3.95
C ALA A 121 -42.65 30.43 -4.61
N ASP A 122 -43.72 30.14 -5.35
CA ASP A 122 -43.87 28.89 -6.10
C ASP A 122 -42.77 28.73 -7.16
N GLN A 123 -42.45 29.80 -7.90
CA GLN A 123 -41.42 29.76 -8.92
C GLN A 123 -40.02 29.51 -8.33
N MET A 124 -39.73 30.09 -7.17
CA MET A 124 -38.46 29.89 -6.46
C MET A 124 -38.33 28.46 -5.92
N MET A 125 -39.44 27.88 -5.43
CA MET A 125 -39.48 26.48 -4.99
C MET A 125 -39.31 25.48 -6.14
N ASP A 126 -39.89 25.77 -7.31
CA ASP A 126 -39.69 24.96 -8.51
C ASP A 126 -38.23 24.98 -8.98
N GLU A 127 -37.57 26.16 -8.97
CA GLU A 127 -36.13 26.25 -9.27
C GLU A 127 -35.27 25.50 -8.23
N MET A 128 -35.64 25.56 -6.95
CA MET A 128 -34.97 24.84 -5.87
C MET A 128 -35.07 23.32 -6.04
N MET A 129 -36.25 22.82 -6.43
CA MET A 129 -36.49 21.40 -6.70
C MET A 129 -35.78 20.92 -7.98
N LEU A 130 -35.66 21.78 -8.99
CA LEU A 130 -34.89 21.50 -10.21
C LEU A 130 -33.38 21.46 -9.94
N ALA A 131 -32.86 22.37 -9.11
CA ALA A 131 -31.45 22.37 -8.69
C ALA A 131 -31.10 21.06 -7.96
N ARG A 132 -32.00 20.59 -7.08
CA ARG A 132 -31.85 19.30 -6.36
C ARG A 132 -31.83 18.09 -7.30
N ARG A 133 -32.68 18.07 -8.33
CA ARG A 133 -32.68 17.01 -9.37
C ARG A 133 -31.37 16.96 -10.17
N SER A 134 -30.70 18.10 -10.37
CA SER A 134 -29.42 18.15 -11.09
C SER A 134 -28.24 17.61 -10.27
N LEU A 135 -28.37 17.60 -8.93
CA LEU A 135 -27.36 17.11 -7.98
C LEU A 135 -27.52 15.62 -7.62
N GLY A 136 -28.43 14.90 -8.29
CA GLY A 136 -28.53 13.44 -8.17
C GLY A 136 -29.19 12.91 -6.89
N GLU A 137 -29.85 13.76 -6.09
CA GLU A 137 -30.78 13.34 -5.05
C GLU A 137 -32.20 13.30 -5.60
N GLY A 138 -32.72 12.10 -5.84
CA GLY A 138 -34.10 11.87 -6.26
C GLY A 138 -34.71 10.69 -5.52
N GLY A 139 -35.17 10.92 -4.29
CA GLY A 139 -36.14 10.05 -3.62
C GLY A 139 -37.53 10.26 -4.23
N GLY A 140 -38.17 9.18 -4.67
CA GLY A 140 -39.52 9.21 -5.22
C GLY A 140 -40.56 9.37 -4.11
N TYR A 141 -41.43 10.36 -4.27
CA TYR A 141 -42.73 10.41 -3.60
C TYR A 141 -43.77 9.86 -4.59
N GLU A 142 -44.33 8.69 -4.29
CA GLU A 142 -45.57 8.21 -4.94
C GLU A 142 -46.76 8.54 -4.04
N HIS A 143 -47.77 9.15 -4.65
CA HIS A 143 -49.08 9.42 -4.08
C HIS A 143 -49.88 8.12 -3.90
N ASP A 144 -50.49 7.97 -2.73
CA ASP A 144 -51.55 6.97 -2.47
C ASP A 144 -52.93 7.54 -2.85
N GLU A 145 -53.74 6.68 -3.47
CA GLU A 145 -55.17 6.40 -3.16
C GLU A 145 -55.93 5.89 -4.40
N GLY A 146 -56.54 4.70 -4.29
CA GLY A 146 -57.58 4.25 -5.22
C GLY A 146 -57.85 2.74 -5.29
N THR A 147 -58.65 2.24 -4.35
CA THR A 147 -59.22 0.87 -4.22
C THR A 147 -59.93 0.31 -5.46
N ALA A 148 -59.81 -1.01 -5.70
CA ALA A 148 -60.90 -1.87 -6.21
C ALA A 148 -60.63 -3.38 -5.98
N ASP A 149 -61.68 -4.07 -5.54
CA ASP A 149 -61.79 -5.48 -5.17
C ASP A 149 -61.56 -6.52 -6.31
N ASP A 150 -61.17 -7.74 -5.91
CA ASP A 150 -61.97 -8.98 -6.07
C ASP A 150 -61.24 -10.24 -6.64
N HIS A 151 -61.58 -11.38 -6.01
CA HIS A 151 -61.37 -12.81 -6.33
C HIS A 151 -59.91 -13.34 -6.37
N GLY A 152 -59.45 -14.28 -5.53
CA GLY A 152 -60.09 -15.44 -4.93
C GLY A 152 -59.57 -16.72 -5.61
N HIS A 153 -58.74 -17.52 -4.92
CA HIS A 153 -58.79 -19.00 -4.91
C HIS A 153 -57.73 -19.60 -3.97
N GLU A 154 -58.22 -20.30 -2.94
CA GLU A 154 -57.47 -21.22 -2.08
C GLU A 154 -56.92 -22.42 -2.86
N ALA A 155 -55.71 -22.85 -2.50
CA ALA A 155 -55.39 -24.26 -2.35
C ALA A 155 -54.13 -24.41 -1.45
N THR A 156 -54.34 -24.85 -0.22
CA THR A 156 -53.27 -25.47 0.61
C THR A 156 -53.28 -26.98 0.36
N PRO A 157 -52.08 -27.60 0.31
CA PRO A 157 -51.76 -28.54 1.38
C PRO A 157 -50.30 -28.44 1.86
N SER A 158 -50.11 -28.52 3.18
CA SER A 158 -48.82 -28.75 3.86
C SER A 158 -48.55 -30.26 4.03
N PRO A 159 -47.41 -30.70 4.61
CA PRO A 159 -46.03 -30.22 4.53
C PRO A 159 -45.06 -31.37 4.14
N ASP A 160 -43.99 -31.10 3.38
CA ASP A 160 -42.78 -31.93 3.52
C ASP A 160 -41.52 -31.22 2.98
N SER A 161 -40.44 -31.35 3.74
CA SER A 161 -39.04 -31.03 3.38
C SER A 161 -38.69 -29.56 3.07
N THR A 162 -38.69 -28.70 4.10
CA THR A 162 -37.76 -27.55 4.11
C THR A 162 -36.38 -28.07 4.50
N GLY A 163 -35.54 -28.33 3.50
CA GLY A 163 -34.11 -28.40 3.67
C GLY A 163 -33.61 -27.03 4.11
N SER A 164 -33.23 -26.91 5.38
CA SER A 164 -32.33 -25.87 5.84
C SER A 164 -31.07 -25.92 4.96
N PRO A 165 -30.51 -24.78 4.52
CA PRO A 165 -29.10 -24.77 4.15
C PRO A 165 -28.33 -25.00 5.44
N GLN A 166 -27.99 -26.26 5.71
CA GLN A 166 -26.84 -26.59 6.54
C GLN A 166 -25.62 -26.06 5.78
N VAL A 167 -25.18 -24.85 6.13
CA VAL A 167 -23.83 -24.43 5.80
C VAL A 167 -22.94 -25.05 6.86
N ALA A 168 -22.39 -26.22 6.53
CA ALA A 168 -21.15 -26.66 7.12
C ALA A 168 -20.04 -26.04 6.28
N THR A 169 -19.09 -25.33 6.91
CA THR A 169 -17.63 -25.40 6.68
C THR A 169 -16.94 -24.24 7.40
N GLY A 170 -15.78 -24.51 7.99
CA GLY A 170 -15.06 -23.66 8.95
C GLY A 170 -14.91 -22.19 8.56
N ASP A 171 -15.17 -21.33 9.53
CA ASP A 171 -15.16 -19.87 9.36
C ASP A 171 -13.71 -19.36 9.32
N ILE A 172 -13.25 -19.03 8.13
CA ILE A 172 -12.14 -18.11 7.90
C ILE A 172 -12.81 -16.75 7.68
N TYR A 173 -12.78 -15.87 8.68
CA TYR A 173 -13.38 -14.54 8.56
C TYR A 173 -12.43 -13.64 7.74
N GLU A 174 -12.67 -13.55 6.44
CA GLU A 174 -11.97 -12.66 5.52
C GLU A 174 -12.29 -11.20 5.90
N ALA A 175 -11.27 -10.38 6.10
CA ALA A 175 -11.45 -8.94 6.20
C ALA A 175 -12.03 -8.40 4.87
N SER A 176 -12.73 -7.25 4.86
CA SER A 176 -13.30 -6.63 3.65
C SER A 176 -12.80 -5.19 3.46
N TYR A 177 -12.19 -4.87 2.31
CA TYR A 177 -11.69 -3.54 1.96
C TYR A 177 -12.58 -2.85 0.92
N PHE A 178 -12.86 -1.57 1.15
CA PHE A 178 -13.65 -0.74 0.24
C PHE A 178 -13.11 0.68 0.16
N GLU A 179 -13.12 1.26 -1.04
CA GLU A 179 -12.99 2.72 -1.16
C GLU A 179 -14.33 3.36 -0.78
N GLU A 180 -14.34 4.30 0.17
CA GLU A 180 -15.53 4.96 0.71
C GLU A 180 -16.48 5.43 -0.40
N ALA A 181 -15.94 6.11 -1.42
CA ALA A 181 -16.69 6.68 -2.52
C ALA A 181 -17.40 5.62 -3.40
N SER A 182 -16.91 4.37 -3.38
CA SER A 182 -17.45 3.26 -4.16
C SER A 182 -18.66 2.58 -3.49
N ILE A 183 -18.86 2.76 -2.17
CA ILE A 183 -19.91 2.07 -1.42
C ILE A 183 -21.27 2.71 -1.69
N LYS A 184 -22.15 1.97 -2.38
CA LYS A 184 -23.54 2.40 -2.64
C LYS A 184 -24.56 1.71 -1.73
N GLN A 185 -24.20 0.55 -1.18
CA GLN A 185 -25.02 -0.24 -0.27
C GLN A 185 -24.10 -1.00 0.67
N GLY A 186 -24.49 -1.16 1.94
CA GLY A 186 -23.66 -1.84 2.93
C GLY A 186 -23.17 -0.92 4.04
N LEU A 187 -22.32 -1.48 4.91
CA LEU A 187 -21.60 -0.72 5.93
C LEU A 187 -20.62 0.24 5.26
N ALA A 188 -20.56 1.48 5.72
CA ALA A 188 -19.64 2.49 5.24
C ALA A 188 -19.15 3.35 6.41
N VAL A 189 -17.98 3.97 6.21
CA VAL A 189 -17.44 5.01 7.09
C VAL A 189 -17.16 6.24 6.24
N ASN A 190 -17.82 7.35 6.56
CA ASN A 190 -17.63 8.61 5.87
C ASN A 190 -16.68 9.53 6.67
N LEU A 191 -15.62 10.02 6.02
CA LEU A 191 -14.66 10.94 6.65
C LEU A 191 -15.05 12.41 6.38
N ASN A 192 -15.17 13.18 7.45
CA ASN A 192 -15.26 14.63 7.43
C ASN A 192 -14.07 15.25 8.19
N ILE A 193 -13.48 16.32 7.66
CA ILE A 193 -12.35 17.01 8.30
C ILE A 193 -12.71 18.48 8.46
N SER A 194 -12.41 19.05 9.62
CA SER A 194 -12.66 20.46 9.91
C SER A 194 -11.56 21.09 10.78
N PRO A 195 -11.36 22.42 10.74
CA PRO A 195 -11.96 23.38 9.81
C PRO A 195 -11.27 23.39 8.44
N VAL A 196 -11.99 23.84 7.41
CA VAL A 196 -11.40 24.22 6.11
C VAL A 196 -10.87 25.66 6.17
N PRO A 197 -9.76 26.00 5.47
CA PRO A 197 -8.90 25.11 4.69
C PRO A 197 -7.95 24.26 5.56
N TYR A 198 -7.74 23.00 5.18
CA TYR A 198 -6.85 22.09 5.90
C TYR A 198 -5.41 22.58 5.83
N SER A 199 -4.79 22.84 6.98
CA SER A 199 -3.46 23.48 7.04
C SER A 199 -2.55 22.80 8.05
N VAL A 200 -1.25 22.74 7.75
CA VAL A 200 -0.24 22.22 8.68
C VAL A 200 -0.20 22.98 9.99
N GLY A 201 0.09 22.27 11.07
CA GLY A 201 0.26 22.86 12.41
C GLY A 201 -1.01 23.37 13.07
N VAL A 202 -2.16 23.28 12.39
CA VAL A 202 -3.48 23.56 12.96
C VAL A 202 -4.10 22.22 13.39
N PRO A 203 -4.66 22.10 14.60
CA PRO A 203 -5.48 20.95 14.97
C PRO A 203 -6.68 20.85 14.04
N LEU A 204 -6.76 19.75 13.29
CA LEU A 204 -7.90 19.40 12.46
C LEU A 204 -8.68 18.29 13.15
N ASN A 205 -9.97 18.49 13.29
CA ASN A 205 -10.87 17.47 13.78
C ASN A 205 -11.25 16.54 12.62
N MET A 206 -11.06 15.24 12.82
CA MET A 206 -11.39 14.19 11.87
C MET A 206 -12.55 13.37 12.43
N ASP A 207 -13.71 13.51 11.79
CA ASP A 207 -14.94 12.80 12.14
C ASP A 207 -15.20 11.66 11.16
N PHE A 208 -15.36 10.47 11.71
CA PHE A 208 -15.66 9.23 10.99
C PHE A 208 -17.09 8.80 11.32
N PHE A 209 -18.00 9.02 10.39
CA PHE A 209 -19.40 8.64 10.55
C PHE A 209 -19.63 7.22 10.05
N VAL A 210 -19.89 6.29 10.98
CA VAL A 210 -20.19 4.89 10.68
C VAL A 210 -21.68 4.75 10.36
N ASN A 211 -22.00 4.26 9.18
CA ASN A 211 -23.39 4.18 8.72
C ASN A 211 -23.67 3.01 7.78
N GLN A 212 -24.95 2.78 7.53
CA GLN A 212 -25.44 1.84 6.53
C GLN A 212 -25.98 2.61 5.30
N LYS A 213 -25.38 2.38 4.14
CA LYS A 213 -25.86 2.88 2.84
C LYS A 213 -26.97 1.99 2.27
N PRO A 214 -27.90 2.53 1.47
CA PRO A 214 -27.93 3.91 0.93
C PRO A 214 -28.51 4.97 1.88
N GLY A 215 -29.28 4.59 2.91
CA GLY A 215 -30.01 5.53 3.77
C GLY A 215 -29.16 6.34 4.74
N SER A 216 -27.84 6.09 4.81
CA SER A 216 -26.92 6.66 5.81
C SER A 216 -27.43 6.49 7.25
N VAL A 217 -28.02 5.33 7.53
CA VAL A 217 -28.54 4.99 8.86
C VAL A 217 -27.35 4.82 9.81
N PRO A 218 -27.28 5.56 10.94
CA PRO A 218 -26.17 5.45 11.88
C PRO A 218 -25.99 4.01 12.40
N VAL A 219 -24.74 3.56 12.47
CA VAL A 219 -24.34 2.33 13.18
C VAL A 219 -23.64 2.75 14.46
N LEU A 220 -24.18 2.34 15.60
CA LEU A 220 -23.71 2.81 16.90
C LEU A 220 -22.44 2.07 17.33
N ALA A 221 -21.59 2.74 18.12
CA ALA A 221 -20.40 2.14 18.74
C ALA A 221 -20.70 0.83 19.50
N SER A 222 -21.89 0.69 20.08
CA SER A 222 -22.32 -0.55 20.75
C SER A 222 -22.52 -1.75 19.83
N GLU A 223 -22.60 -1.53 18.52
CA GLU A 223 -22.73 -2.56 17.49
C GLU A 223 -21.37 -2.96 16.90
N LEU A 224 -20.30 -2.27 17.29
CA LEU A 224 -18.93 -2.55 16.86
C LEU A 224 -18.19 -3.38 17.92
N GLN A 225 -17.16 -4.08 17.47
CA GLN A 225 -16.31 -4.94 18.30
C GLN A 225 -14.96 -4.26 18.52
N ILE A 226 -14.42 -4.43 19.72
CA ILE A 226 -13.06 -3.99 20.06
C ILE A 226 -12.08 -4.93 19.36
N GLU A 227 -11.15 -4.35 18.60
CA GLU A 227 -9.97 -5.01 18.05
C GLU A 227 -8.75 -4.22 18.54
N HIS A 228 -7.72 -4.89 19.06
CA HIS A 228 -6.52 -4.22 19.60
C HIS A 228 -6.84 -3.05 20.55
N GLU A 229 -7.70 -3.32 21.54
CA GLU A 229 -8.17 -2.39 22.58
C GLU A 229 -8.98 -1.16 22.10
N LYS A 230 -9.20 -1.01 20.79
CA LYS A 230 -9.91 0.13 20.20
C LYS A 230 -11.09 -0.33 19.34
N LEU A 231 -12.07 0.55 19.16
CA LEU A 231 -13.20 0.30 18.26
C LEU A 231 -12.89 0.70 16.82
N MET A 232 -11.93 1.60 16.63
CA MET A 232 -11.53 2.12 15.34
C MET A 232 -10.03 2.38 15.31
N HIS A 233 -9.38 1.93 14.24
CA HIS A 233 -8.02 2.29 13.88
C HIS A 233 -8.05 3.19 12.66
N VAL A 234 -7.28 4.27 12.67
CA VAL A 234 -7.11 5.16 11.53
C VAL A 234 -5.65 5.26 11.19
N ILE A 235 -5.32 4.87 9.98
CA ILE A 235 -3.96 4.91 9.45
C ILE A 235 -3.92 5.94 8.33
N GLY A 236 -2.90 6.78 8.29
CA GLY A 236 -2.69 7.69 7.17
C GLY A 236 -1.24 7.84 6.80
N VAL A 237 -1.01 8.05 5.51
CA VAL A 237 0.33 8.20 4.92
C VAL A 237 0.35 9.34 3.91
N ARG A 238 1.43 10.11 3.88
CA ARG A 238 1.65 11.10 2.81
C ARG A 238 2.06 10.41 1.51
N SER A 239 1.79 11.04 0.37
CA SER A 239 2.10 10.58 -0.99
C SER A 239 3.54 10.12 -1.21
N ASP A 240 4.50 10.70 -0.48
CA ASP A 240 5.92 10.34 -0.57
C ASP A 240 6.36 9.26 0.43
N MET A 241 5.42 8.73 1.21
CA MET A 241 5.61 7.71 2.25
C MET A 241 6.46 8.16 3.44
N ASN A 242 6.75 9.46 3.58
CA ASN A 242 7.65 9.97 4.62
C ASN A 242 6.93 10.49 5.88
N GLU A 243 5.60 10.57 5.86
CA GLU A 243 4.78 10.87 7.04
C GLU A 243 3.76 9.75 7.21
N PHE A 244 3.69 9.21 8.41
CA PHE A 244 2.78 8.14 8.81
C PHE A 244 2.13 8.51 10.15
N PHE A 245 0.85 8.21 10.29
CA PHE A 245 0.17 8.24 11.57
C PHE A 245 -0.76 7.06 11.72
N HIS A 246 -0.90 6.60 12.95
CA HIS A 246 -1.86 5.58 13.38
C HIS A 246 -2.52 6.13 14.64
N ILE A 247 -3.81 6.47 14.54
CA ILE A 247 -4.58 7.14 15.58
C ILE A 247 -5.88 6.37 15.84
N HIS A 248 -6.48 6.58 17.01
CA HIS A 248 -7.64 5.83 17.48
C HIS A 248 -8.76 6.79 17.83
N PRO A 249 -9.63 7.15 16.88
CA PRO A 249 -10.81 7.95 17.15
C PRO A 249 -11.71 7.33 18.22
N GLU A 250 -12.35 8.18 19.03
CA GLU A 250 -13.31 7.77 20.04
C GLU A 250 -14.71 8.27 19.65
N PHE A 251 -15.74 7.48 19.97
CA PHE A 251 -17.11 7.89 19.65
C PHE A 251 -17.54 9.09 20.50
N THR A 252 -18.31 9.99 19.90
CA THR A 252 -18.83 11.16 20.62
C THR A 252 -20.03 10.75 21.49
N ALA A 253 -20.14 11.33 22.70
CA ALA A 253 -21.25 11.03 23.60
C ALA A 253 -22.62 11.46 23.03
N ASP A 254 -22.64 12.55 22.27
CA ASP A 254 -23.85 13.12 21.67
C ASP A 254 -24.28 12.34 20.42
N ASN A 255 -23.33 11.73 19.70
CA ASN A 255 -23.60 10.87 18.55
C ASN A 255 -22.65 9.65 18.53
N PRO A 256 -23.07 8.51 19.12
CA PRO A 256 -22.25 7.30 19.20
C PRO A 256 -21.95 6.60 17.87
N ALA A 257 -22.40 7.14 16.73
CA ALA A 257 -22.00 6.68 15.39
C ALA A 257 -20.88 7.53 14.76
N ILE A 258 -20.51 8.65 15.38
CA ILE A 258 -19.40 9.50 14.95
C ILE A 258 -18.23 9.24 15.87
N PHE A 259 -17.11 8.82 15.27
CA PHE A 259 -15.83 8.70 15.93
C PHE A 259 -14.96 9.90 15.57
N SER A 260 -14.43 10.59 16.58
CA SER A 260 -13.74 11.86 16.40
C SER A 260 -12.31 11.80 16.96
N VAL A 261 -11.39 12.50 16.31
CA VAL A 261 -10.02 12.70 16.79
C VAL A 261 -9.46 14.03 16.29
N ASP A 262 -8.73 14.73 17.15
CA ASP A 262 -7.93 15.88 16.73
C ASP A 262 -6.56 15.41 16.24
N HIS A 263 -6.20 15.80 15.01
CA HIS A 263 -4.92 15.49 14.39
C HIS A 263 -4.21 16.75 13.89
N VAL A 264 -2.91 16.84 14.13
CA VAL A 264 -2.06 17.93 13.64
C VAL A 264 -1.10 17.38 12.59
N PHE A 265 -1.36 17.70 11.32
CA PHE A 265 -0.47 17.36 10.22
C PHE A 265 0.82 18.19 10.31
N LYS A 266 1.96 17.51 10.34
CA LYS A 266 3.29 18.14 10.49
C LYS A 266 3.86 18.67 9.17
N LYS A 267 3.44 18.12 8.04
CA LYS A 267 3.91 18.49 6.71
C LYS A 267 2.76 18.68 5.73
N PRO A 268 2.88 19.62 4.78
CA PRO A 268 1.90 19.73 3.71
C PRO A 268 2.10 18.59 2.71
N GLY A 269 1.10 18.40 1.86
CA GLY A 269 1.09 17.36 0.84
C GLY A 269 -0.22 16.60 0.80
N LEU A 270 -0.26 15.61 -0.08
CA LEU A 270 -1.43 14.76 -0.28
C LEU A 270 -1.34 13.53 0.63
N TYR A 271 -2.40 13.25 1.39
CA TYR A 271 -2.47 12.12 2.31
C TYR A 271 -3.56 11.14 1.87
N LYS A 272 -3.25 9.85 1.92
CA LYS A 272 -4.25 8.77 1.87
C LYS A 272 -4.51 8.29 3.30
N ILE A 273 -5.77 8.09 3.62
CA ILE A 273 -6.24 7.75 4.97
C ILE A 273 -7.15 6.53 4.86
N TRP A 274 -7.02 5.62 5.81
CA TRP A 274 -7.87 4.44 5.97
C TRP A 274 -8.44 4.42 7.38
N SER A 275 -9.68 3.96 7.52
CA SER A 275 -10.26 3.58 8.81
C SER A 275 -10.58 2.09 8.83
N GLU A 276 -10.40 1.46 9.98
CA GLU A 276 -10.76 0.06 10.21
C GLU A 276 -11.68 -0.06 11.40
N ILE A 277 -12.71 -0.89 11.26
CA ILE A 277 -13.65 -1.25 12.32
C ILE A 277 -13.98 -2.74 12.23
N LYS A 278 -14.38 -3.32 13.35
CA LYS A 278 -14.86 -4.71 13.39
C LYS A 278 -16.34 -4.76 13.69
N LYS A 279 -17.11 -5.46 12.86
CA LYS A 279 -18.55 -5.63 13.02
C LYS A 279 -18.96 -7.05 12.64
N ASP A 280 -19.80 -7.67 13.47
CA ASP A 280 -20.34 -9.02 13.23
C ASP A 280 -19.24 -10.08 12.98
N GLY A 281 -18.08 -9.96 13.63
CA GLY A 281 -16.93 -10.85 13.46
C GLY A 281 -16.06 -10.56 12.24
N VAL A 282 -16.42 -9.59 11.40
CA VAL A 282 -15.71 -9.22 10.18
C VAL A 282 -14.96 -7.91 10.38
N ASN A 283 -13.69 -7.88 9.99
CA ASN A 283 -12.87 -6.68 9.94
C ASN A 283 -13.15 -5.93 8.63
N TYR A 284 -13.48 -4.65 8.71
CA TYR A 284 -13.73 -3.79 7.56
C TYR A 284 -12.68 -2.69 7.50
N ALA A 285 -12.13 -2.45 6.32
CA ALA A 285 -11.21 -1.35 6.02
C ALA A 285 -11.81 -0.42 4.96
N PHE A 286 -11.77 0.88 5.22
CA PHE A 286 -12.34 1.90 4.35
C PHE A 286 -11.25 2.88 3.91
N GLY A 287 -10.93 2.89 2.61
CA GLY A 287 -10.10 3.91 2.00
C GLY A 287 -10.89 5.20 1.82
N HIS A 288 -10.38 6.31 2.37
CA HIS A 288 -11.03 7.62 2.26
C HIS A 288 -10.48 8.40 1.07
N PRO A 289 -11.20 9.43 0.57
CA PRO A 289 -10.67 10.36 -0.42
C PRO A 289 -9.32 10.95 0.02
N GLU A 290 -8.40 11.14 -0.93
CA GLU A 290 -7.12 11.77 -0.60
C GLU A 290 -7.33 13.22 -0.13
N VAL A 291 -6.61 13.58 0.93
CA VAL A 291 -6.73 14.88 1.61
C VAL A 291 -5.47 15.69 1.33
N ASN A 292 -5.63 16.87 0.74
CA ASN A 292 -4.52 17.80 0.54
C ASN A 292 -4.38 18.74 1.74
N ILE A 293 -3.24 18.67 2.43
CA ILE A 293 -2.92 19.54 3.56
C ILE A 293 -2.08 20.73 3.06
N ASN A 294 -2.61 21.94 3.26
CA ASN A 294 -1.97 23.17 2.84
C ASN A 294 -0.90 23.62 3.82
N GLY A 295 0.07 24.38 3.35
CA GLY A 295 1.10 24.96 4.18
C GLY A 295 2.30 25.39 3.36
N PRO A 296 3.19 26.24 3.91
CA PRO A 296 4.48 26.44 3.29
C PRO A 296 5.19 25.08 3.26
N GLY A 297 5.38 24.52 2.07
CA GLY A 297 6.27 23.37 1.87
C GLY A 297 7.66 23.66 2.43
N PRO A 298 8.55 22.66 2.52
CA PRO A 298 9.97 22.96 2.72
C PRO A 298 10.36 24.00 1.66
N ARG A 299 10.62 25.25 2.10
CA ARG A 299 11.03 26.33 1.20
C ARG A 299 12.28 25.83 0.52
N SER A 300 12.20 25.56 -0.79
CA SER A 300 13.37 25.60 -1.63
C SER A 300 14.00 26.97 -1.38
N ALA A 301 15.20 27.00 -0.82
CA ALA A 301 15.98 28.21 -0.84
C ALA A 301 16.05 28.64 -2.32
N GLU A 302 15.71 29.90 -2.59
CA GLU A 302 15.57 30.52 -3.92
C GLU A 302 14.16 30.46 -4.56
N GLY A 303 13.30 31.37 -4.10
CA GLY A 303 12.72 32.41 -4.98
C GLY A 303 11.84 31.99 -6.17
N SER A 304 11.31 30.78 -6.26
CA SER A 304 10.29 30.42 -7.26
C SER A 304 8.90 30.33 -6.64
N SER A 305 8.05 31.29 -7.03
CA SER A 305 6.60 31.13 -7.02
C SER A 305 6.25 29.93 -7.90
N GLU A 306 5.34 29.07 -7.42
CA GLU A 306 4.92 27.82 -8.07
C GLU A 306 5.99 26.74 -8.15
N ALA A 307 6.17 26.01 -7.06
CA ALA A 307 6.77 24.70 -7.10
C ALA A 307 6.00 23.77 -6.15
N SER A 308 5.19 22.88 -6.73
CA SER A 308 5.06 21.53 -6.20
C SER A 308 6.49 21.04 -5.96
N SER A 309 6.94 21.13 -4.71
CA SER A 309 8.18 20.49 -4.31
C SER A 309 7.93 19.02 -4.59
N LYS A 310 8.56 18.47 -5.62
CA LYS A 310 8.60 17.02 -5.80
C LYS A 310 9.10 16.46 -4.47
N GLU A 311 8.19 15.81 -3.78
CA GLU A 311 8.46 15.17 -2.50
C GLU A 311 9.35 13.97 -2.81
N ASP A 312 10.63 14.08 -2.48
CA ASP A 312 11.57 13.01 -2.80
C ASP A 312 11.29 11.80 -1.90
N LYS A 313 10.66 10.78 -2.48
CA LYS A 313 10.52 9.43 -1.90
C LYS A 313 11.91 8.86 -1.63
N LYS A 314 12.25 8.67 -0.35
CA LYS A 314 13.58 8.16 0.08
C LYS A 314 13.52 6.65 0.26
N VAL A 315 13.93 5.91 -0.78
CA VAL A 315 13.96 4.45 -0.75
C VAL A 315 15.30 3.94 -0.23
N SER A 316 15.26 3.09 0.80
CA SER A 316 16.43 2.41 1.37
C SER A 316 16.04 0.99 1.77
N PHE A 317 16.75 -0.01 1.23
CA PHE A 317 16.54 -1.43 1.54
C PHE A 317 17.39 -1.90 2.73
N SER A 318 17.76 -0.98 3.63
CA SER A 318 18.43 -1.36 4.88
C SER A 318 17.53 -2.30 5.68
N ARG A 319 18.11 -3.38 6.19
CA ARG A 319 17.45 -4.31 7.11
C ARG A 319 17.64 -3.90 8.57
N ASN A 320 18.33 -2.80 8.82
CA ASN A 320 18.58 -2.24 10.15
C ASN A 320 18.24 -0.76 10.13
N VAL A 321 17.41 -0.32 11.07
CA VAL A 321 16.98 1.07 11.21
C VAL A 321 17.16 1.50 12.65
N ILE A 322 17.60 2.74 12.86
CA ILE A 322 17.72 3.34 14.18
C ILE A 322 16.51 4.23 14.42
N THR A 323 15.82 4.03 15.54
CA THR A 323 14.68 4.85 15.98
C THR A 323 14.79 5.08 17.49
N GLY A 324 14.82 6.35 17.90
CA GLY A 324 15.18 6.72 19.27
C GLY A 324 16.56 6.17 19.67
N ASP A 325 16.60 5.47 20.82
CA ASP A 325 17.80 4.82 21.36
C ASP A 325 17.89 3.32 21.02
N TYR A 326 17.17 2.90 19.97
CA TYR A 326 17.03 1.49 19.60
C TYR A 326 17.41 1.26 18.13
N GLN A 327 17.99 0.10 17.87
CA GLN A 327 18.18 -0.47 16.55
C GLN A 327 17.14 -1.58 16.35
N VAL A 328 16.35 -1.46 15.29
CA VAL A 328 15.39 -2.48 14.87
C VAL A 328 15.92 -3.15 13.62
N SER A 329 16.03 -4.46 13.66
CA SER A 329 16.42 -5.28 12.52
C SER A 329 15.21 -6.05 12.00
N MET A 330 15.08 -6.14 10.66
CA MET A 330 14.02 -6.89 10.01
C MET A 330 14.64 -8.00 9.15
N ALA A 331 14.45 -9.24 9.59
CA ALA A 331 14.80 -10.44 8.84
C ALA A 331 13.63 -10.85 7.93
N ILE A 332 13.95 -11.14 6.68
CA ILE A 332 12.99 -11.47 5.62
C ILE A 332 13.70 -12.27 4.53
N SER A 333 12.96 -13.08 3.78
CA SER A 333 13.49 -13.77 2.61
C SER A 333 14.05 -12.79 1.57
N ASP A 334 15.16 -13.16 0.92
CA ASP A 334 15.85 -12.32 -0.07
C ASP A 334 14.97 -11.97 -1.28
N VAL A 335 14.07 -12.87 -1.67
CA VAL A 335 13.11 -12.67 -2.74
C VAL A 335 11.71 -12.86 -2.19
N ILE A 336 10.89 -11.84 -2.38
CA ILE A 336 9.50 -11.80 -1.97
C ILE A 336 8.67 -11.84 -3.23
N VAL A 337 7.68 -12.71 -3.28
CA VAL A 337 6.79 -12.85 -4.43
C VAL A 337 5.35 -12.74 -3.99
N ILE A 338 4.51 -12.33 -4.92
CA ILE A 338 3.06 -12.25 -4.70
C ILE A 338 2.46 -13.62 -4.34
N ASP A 339 1.29 -13.58 -3.69
CA ASP A 339 0.44 -14.73 -3.34
C ASP A 339 1.17 -15.83 -2.57
N ARG A 340 2.22 -15.45 -1.83
CA ARG A 340 2.90 -16.31 -0.88
C ARG A 340 2.91 -15.65 0.48
N GLU A 341 2.74 -16.49 1.49
CA GLU A 341 2.95 -16.10 2.87
C GLU A 341 4.45 -15.90 3.13
N ILE A 342 4.78 -14.74 3.69
CA ILE A 342 6.14 -14.29 3.93
C ILE A 342 6.26 -13.93 5.41
N GLY A 343 7.17 -14.60 6.10
CA GLY A 343 7.55 -14.26 7.47
C GLY A 343 8.42 -13.01 7.52
N LEU A 344 7.97 -12.01 8.28
CA LEU A 344 8.72 -10.81 8.65
C LEU A 344 9.08 -10.93 10.13
N SER A 345 10.36 -11.04 10.43
CA SER A 345 10.84 -11.19 11.81
C SER A 345 11.58 -9.93 12.25
N PHE A 346 11.21 -9.39 13.40
CA PHE A 346 11.78 -8.18 13.97
C PHE A 346 12.53 -8.47 15.26
N ASP A 347 13.72 -7.91 15.37
CA ASP A 347 14.56 -7.99 16.56
C ASP A 347 14.98 -6.56 16.96
N ILE A 348 14.90 -6.26 18.25
CA ILE A 348 15.08 -4.92 18.81
C ILE A 348 16.23 -4.96 19.81
N HIS A 349 17.24 -4.13 19.56
CA HIS A 349 18.36 -3.94 20.46
C HIS A 349 18.52 -2.47 20.84
N THR A 350 19.12 -2.21 22.00
CA THR A 350 19.73 -0.91 22.32
C THR A 350 20.87 -0.60 21.36
N LEU A 351 21.28 0.68 21.26
CA LEU A 351 22.47 1.07 20.48
C LEU A 351 23.78 0.41 20.94
N THR A 352 23.81 -0.18 22.13
CA THR A 352 24.95 -0.96 22.65
C THR A 352 24.89 -2.45 22.29
N GLY A 353 23.84 -2.89 21.58
CA GLY A 353 23.66 -4.27 21.13
C GLY A 353 23.03 -5.20 22.17
N GLN A 354 22.41 -4.66 23.23
CA GLN A 354 21.64 -5.45 24.19
C GLN A 354 20.21 -5.59 23.67
N GLU A 355 19.69 -6.81 23.60
CA GLU A 355 18.28 -7.12 23.29
C GLU A 355 17.31 -6.45 24.27
N VAL A 356 16.15 -6.10 23.76
CA VAL A 356 15.12 -5.35 24.48
C VAL A 356 13.78 -6.02 24.25
N ASP A 357 13.18 -6.47 25.35
CA ASP A 357 11.78 -6.91 25.36
C ASP A 357 10.85 -5.71 25.08
N VAL A 358 9.66 -6.01 24.55
CA VAL A 358 8.61 -5.00 24.31
C VAL A 358 7.47 -5.17 25.30
N GLU A 359 6.83 -4.04 25.63
CA GLU A 359 5.56 -4.03 26.35
C GLU A 359 4.39 -3.99 25.37
N GLU A 360 3.26 -4.60 25.74
CA GLU A 360 2.05 -4.56 24.93
C GLU A 360 1.63 -3.11 24.65
N TYR A 361 1.50 -2.78 23.38
CA TYR A 361 0.89 -1.57 22.88
C TYR A 361 -0.39 -1.98 22.19
N LEU A 362 -1.55 -1.48 22.66
CA LEU A 362 -2.87 -1.82 22.08
C LEU A 362 -3.11 -3.35 22.02
N GLY A 363 -2.68 -4.07 23.07
CA GLY A 363 -2.86 -5.52 23.20
C GLY A 363 -1.98 -6.37 22.28
N ALA A 364 -0.91 -5.81 21.69
CA ALA A 364 0.07 -6.56 20.92
C ALA A 364 1.50 -6.05 21.16
N ASP A 365 2.48 -6.93 20.95
CA ASP A 365 3.91 -6.59 21.08
C ASP A 365 4.39 -5.59 20.02
N MET A 366 3.75 -5.60 18.85
CA MET A 366 4.04 -4.71 17.73
C MET A 366 2.84 -4.60 16.78
N HIS A 367 2.66 -3.44 16.15
CA HIS A 367 1.70 -3.22 15.07
C HIS A 367 2.43 -3.02 13.76
N LEU A 368 1.96 -3.64 12.68
CA LEU A 368 2.60 -3.53 11.38
C LEU A 368 1.61 -3.09 10.31
N SER A 369 1.84 -1.90 9.75
CA SER A 369 1.19 -1.46 8.52
C SER A 369 2.14 -1.62 7.34
N VAL A 370 1.73 -2.34 6.29
CA VAL A 370 2.50 -2.49 5.05
C VAL A 370 1.70 -1.89 3.90
N ILE A 371 2.26 -0.85 3.28
CA ILE A 371 1.54 -0.01 2.32
C ILE A 371 2.34 0.04 1.03
N LYS A 372 1.69 -0.23 -0.10
CA LYS A 372 2.33 -0.06 -1.41
C LYS A 372 2.59 1.42 -1.68
N ASP A 373 3.68 1.71 -2.37
CA ASP A 373 4.21 3.06 -2.53
C ASP A 373 3.34 3.99 -3.39
N ASP A 374 2.37 3.43 -4.10
CA ASP A 374 1.31 4.13 -4.81
C ASP A 374 -0.01 4.19 -4.03
N ARG A 375 -0.04 3.65 -2.79
CA ARG A 375 -1.17 3.58 -1.86
C ARG A 375 -2.36 2.75 -2.36
N SER A 376 -2.20 1.92 -3.40
CA SER A 376 -3.27 1.05 -3.89
C SER A 376 -3.49 -0.18 -3.00
N GLN A 377 -2.51 -0.51 -2.15
CA GLN A 377 -2.51 -1.67 -1.28
C GLN A 377 -2.19 -1.25 0.15
N PHE A 378 -2.99 -1.75 1.10
CA PHE A 378 -2.89 -1.46 2.52
C PHE A 378 -3.11 -2.76 3.30
N ILE A 379 -2.13 -3.14 4.12
CA ILE A 379 -2.16 -4.31 4.98
C ILE A 379 -1.90 -3.84 6.41
N HIS A 380 -2.75 -4.21 7.36
CA HIS A 380 -2.54 -3.96 8.78
C HIS A 380 -2.62 -5.27 9.54
N THR A 381 -1.56 -5.63 10.26
CA THR A 381 -1.44 -6.92 10.93
C THR A 381 -0.69 -6.82 12.26
N HIS A 382 -0.77 -7.89 13.03
CA HIS A 382 -0.28 -8.04 14.40
C HIS A 382 0.42 -9.39 14.54
N PRO A 383 1.39 -9.54 15.45
CA PRO A 383 2.04 -10.82 15.70
C PRO A 383 1.02 -11.82 16.26
N GLU A 384 1.21 -13.10 15.94
CA GLU A 384 0.39 -14.18 16.50
C GLU A 384 0.58 -14.22 18.02
N SER A 385 -0.48 -13.99 18.79
CA SER A 385 -0.42 -14.15 20.24
C SER A 385 -0.21 -15.64 20.58
N GLY A 386 0.69 -15.90 21.54
CA GLY A 386 1.04 -17.24 21.97
C GLY A 386 -0.19 -18.11 22.33
N ASN A 387 -0.29 -19.24 21.62
CA ASN A 387 -1.22 -20.35 21.83
C ASN A 387 -2.69 -20.14 21.39
N HIS A 388 -2.93 -20.52 20.12
CA HIS A 388 -4.21 -20.65 19.41
C HIS A 388 -4.84 -19.35 18.89
N GLY A 389 -4.34 -18.86 17.76
CA GLY A 389 -5.06 -17.96 16.87
C GLY A 389 -4.38 -17.93 15.51
N HIS A 390 -5.10 -18.31 14.46
CA HIS A 390 -4.64 -18.12 13.09
C HIS A 390 -4.29 -16.65 12.87
N SER A 391 -3.10 -16.35 12.33
CA SER A 391 -2.83 -15.02 11.77
C SER A 391 -3.90 -14.72 10.72
N LEU A 392 -4.75 -13.73 11.00
CA LEU A 392 -5.64 -13.18 9.99
C LEU A 392 -4.77 -12.30 9.09
N ASN A 393 -4.35 -12.87 7.96
CA ASN A 393 -3.81 -12.10 6.85
C ASN A 393 -4.84 -11.04 6.44
N ASN A 394 -4.62 -9.76 6.77
CA ASN A 394 -5.36 -8.64 6.16
C ASN A 394 -4.81 -8.33 4.76
N GLY A 395 -4.74 -9.35 3.89
CA GLY A 395 -4.35 -9.18 2.48
C GLY A 395 -5.56 -8.71 1.66
N PHE A 396 -5.41 -7.64 0.89
CA PHE A 396 -6.51 -7.08 0.08
C PHE A 396 -6.14 -6.76 -1.36
N THR A 397 -6.42 -7.66 -2.31
CA THR A 397 -7.42 -7.48 -3.39
C THR A 397 -7.49 -8.75 -4.24
N GLU A 398 -8.73 -9.13 -4.56
CA GLU A 398 -9.22 -10.25 -5.38
C GLU A 398 -8.99 -11.70 -4.91
N THR A 399 -10.12 -12.40 -4.89
CA THR A 399 -10.35 -13.80 -4.51
C THR A 399 -9.29 -14.78 -5.02
N ALA A 400 -8.77 -15.62 -4.11
CA ALA A 400 -8.13 -16.88 -4.46
C ALA A 400 -8.73 -18.02 -3.63
N ASN A 401 -9.53 -18.88 -4.27
CA ASN A 401 -9.96 -20.15 -3.69
C ASN A 401 -8.74 -21.04 -3.44
N ALA A 402 -8.66 -21.66 -2.25
CA ALA A 402 -7.74 -22.75 -1.97
C ALA A 402 -8.48 -23.95 -1.36
N ASP A 403 -8.68 -24.98 -2.17
CA ASP A 403 -8.82 -26.36 -1.70
C ASP A 403 -7.43 -27.00 -1.72
N ALA A 404 -6.94 -27.42 -0.56
CA ALA A 404 -6.13 -28.62 -0.37
C ALA A 404 -5.77 -28.74 1.12
N GLY A 405 -6.44 -29.65 1.81
CA GLY A 405 -6.14 -29.99 3.19
C GLY A 405 -4.78 -30.69 3.37
N HIS A 406 -4.26 -30.61 4.58
CA HIS A 406 -3.53 -31.69 5.24
C HIS A 406 -3.51 -31.43 6.76
N ASP A 407 -4.25 -32.28 7.49
CA ASP A 407 -4.17 -32.42 8.94
C ASP A 407 -2.81 -33.03 9.33
N GLU A 408 -2.08 -32.39 10.25
CA GLU A 408 -1.03 -33.01 11.06
C GLU A 408 -1.23 -32.58 12.53
N ALA A 409 -1.21 -33.56 13.43
CA ALA A 409 -1.62 -33.46 14.84
C ALA A 409 -0.61 -32.74 15.76
N PRO A 410 -1.02 -32.22 16.93
CA PRO A 410 -0.16 -31.40 17.77
C PRO A 410 0.81 -32.25 18.61
N SER A 411 2.11 -31.95 18.54
CA SER A 411 3.10 -32.46 19.48
C SER A 411 3.18 -31.55 20.72
N THR A 412 2.83 -32.11 21.86
CA THR A 412 3.05 -31.53 23.19
C THR A 412 4.54 -31.35 23.49
N GLY A 413 5.00 -30.13 23.77
CA GLY A 413 6.37 -29.84 24.20
C GLY A 413 6.43 -28.60 25.10
N SER A 414 6.93 -28.79 26.32
CA SER A 414 6.98 -27.81 27.40
C SER A 414 7.75 -26.52 27.08
N SER A 415 7.19 -25.42 27.58
CA SER A 415 7.84 -24.12 27.79
C SER A 415 9.25 -24.24 28.36
N VAL A 416 10.20 -23.66 27.63
CA VAL A 416 11.50 -23.20 28.12
C VAL A 416 11.67 -21.79 27.57
N ASN A 417 11.63 -20.79 28.46
CA ASN A 417 12.01 -19.41 28.17
C ASN A 417 13.48 -19.38 27.72
N SER A 418 13.70 -19.06 26.45
CA SER A 418 14.96 -18.53 25.92
C SER A 418 14.64 -17.13 25.39
N GLY A 419 15.28 -16.10 25.96
CA GLY A 419 15.11 -14.70 25.55
C GLY A 419 15.84 -14.43 24.25
N ASP A 420 15.27 -14.93 23.15
CA ASP A 420 15.63 -14.66 21.74
C ASP A 420 14.32 -14.62 20.90
N GLU A 421 13.21 -14.15 21.47
CA GLU A 421 11.89 -14.28 20.83
C GLU A 421 11.63 -13.10 19.90
N ALA A 422 12.20 -13.19 18.70
CA ALA A 422 11.93 -12.23 17.63
C ALA A 422 10.42 -12.16 17.34
N ILE A 423 9.92 -10.94 17.09
CA ILE A 423 8.51 -10.70 16.81
C ILE A 423 8.23 -11.05 15.34
N VAL A 424 7.36 -12.01 15.07
CA VAL A 424 7.10 -12.53 13.72
C VAL A 424 5.71 -12.16 13.22
N PHE A 425 5.65 -11.71 11.97
CA PHE A 425 4.42 -11.47 11.22
C PHE A 425 4.40 -12.34 9.98
N ASN A 426 3.23 -12.89 9.65
CA ASN A 426 2.98 -13.57 8.39
C ASN A 426 2.19 -12.63 7.48
N VAL A 427 2.74 -12.32 6.30
CA VAL A 427 2.13 -11.37 5.35
C VAL A 427 2.08 -11.98 3.96
N THR A 428 0.93 -11.88 3.30
CA THR A 428 0.76 -12.20 1.88
C THR A 428 0.58 -10.93 1.06
N PHE A 429 1.40 -10.75 0.02
CA PHE A 429 1.34 -9.58 -0.87
C PHE A 429 0.51 -9.89 -2.12
N PRO A 430 -0.57 -9.14 -2.40
CA PRO A 430 -1.44 -9.40 -3.55
C PRO A 430 -0.87 -8.84 -4.86
N GLU A 431 -0.08 -7.77 -4.81
CA GLU A 431 0.50 -7.13 -5.99
C GLU A 431 2.03 -7.02 -5.90
N ALA A 432 2.70 -7.14 -7.05
CA ALA A 432 4.11 -6.84 -7.16
C ALA A 432 4.32 -5.32 -7.09
N GLY A 433 5.46 -4.89 -6.54
CA GLY A 433 5.75 -3.48 -6.40
C GLY A 433 6.61 -3.16 -5.18
N LEU A 434 6.75 -1.87 -4.94
CA LEU A 434 7.48 -1.35 -3.80
C LEU A 434 6.50 -1.09 -2.66
N TYR A 435 6.79 -1.64 -1.49
CA TYR A 435 6.02 -1.44 -0.27
C TYR A 435 6.88 -0.79 0.80
N LYS A 436 6.24 -0.08 1.71
CA LYS A 436 6.85 0.40 2.94
C LYS A 436 6.12 -0.19 4.14
N ALA A 437 6.88 -0.84 5.01
CA ALA A 437 6.45 -1.36 6.30
C ALA A 437 6.69 -0.30 7.39
N PHE A 438 5.67 -0.07 8.20
CA PHE A 438 5.63 0.83 9.35
C PHE A 438 5.37 -0.02 10.59
N ALA A 439 6.42 -0.31 11.35
CA ALA A 439 6.40 -1.16 12.53
C ALA A 439 6.37 -0.30 13.79
N GLN A 440 5.26 -0.32 14.53
CA GLN A 440 5.10 0.40 15.79
C GLN A 440 5.28 -0.53 16.98
N PHE A 441 6.12 -0.14 17.93
CA PHE A 441 6.44 -0.95 19.11
C PHE A 441 6.75 -0.07 20.31
N ARG A 442 6.68 -0.65 21.51
CA ARG A 442 7.06 0.00 22.77
C ARG A 442 8.09 -0.86 23.49
N PRO A 443 9.35 -0.42 23.58
CA PRO A 443 10.34 -1.10 24.42
C PRO A 443 9.91 -1.13 25.89
N GLU A 444 10.17 -2.23 26.60
CA GLU A 444 9.80 -2.35 28.00
C GLU A 444 10.44 -1.24 28.85
N GLY A 445 9.62 -0.57 29.67
CA GLY A 445 10.09 0.49 30.56
C GLY A 445 10.45 1.81 29.85
N VAL A 446 10.07 1.96 28.57
CA VAL A 446 10.24 3.21 27.83
C VAL A 446 9.40 4.33 28.45
N ASN A 447 9.96 5.53 28.55
CA ASN A 447 9.25 6.70 29.04
C ASN A 447 8.47 7.41 27.91
N LEU A 448 7.47 6.72 27.35
CA LEU A 448 6.54 7.26 26.34
C LEU A 448 5.11 7.36 26.89
N PRO A 449 4.33 8.39 26.52
CA PRO A 449 2.90 8.45 26.83
C PRO A 449 2.17 7.18 26.38
N ALA A 450 1.15 6.73 27.11
CA ALA A 450 0.50 5.43 26.86
C ALA A 450 -0.08 5.26 25.44
N GLY A 451 -0.44 6.36 24.78
CA GLY A 451 -0.97 6.36 23.40
C GLY A 451 0.09 6.58 22.30
N GLU A 452 1.38 6.52 22.63
CA GLU A 452 2.47 6.70 21.67
C GLU A 452 3.29 5.41 21.51
N ALA A 453 3.97 5.25 20.39
CA ALA A 453 4.88 4.15 20.13
C ALA A 453 6.07 4.64 19.30
N LEU A 454 7.19 3.93 19.39
CA LEU A 454 8.29 4.13 18.45
C LEU A 454 7.90 3.55 17.09
N LEU A 455 8.45 4.11 16.02
CA LEU A 455 8.19 3.69 14.65
C LEU A 455 9.51 3.31 13.97
N ALA A 456 9.57 2.11 13.41
CA ALA A 456 10.62 1.65 12.51
C ALA A 456 10.05 1.46 11.11
N GLU A 457 10.81 1.84 10.08
CA GLU A 457 10.33 1.92 8.71
C GLU A 457 11.23 1.14 7.75
N PHE A 458 10.67 0.22 6.96
CA PHE A 458 11.44 -0.61 6.05
C PHE A 458 10.84 -0.63 4.65
N TRP A 459 11.67 -0.49 3.62
CA TRP A 459 11.24 -0.71 2.24
C TRP A 459 11.35 -2.18 1.85
N ILE A 460 10.34 -2.65 1.13
CA ILE A 460 10.17 -4.05 0.73
C ILE A 460 9.87 -4.08 -0.78
N GLN A 461 10.69 -4.80 -1.56
CA GLN A 461 10.44 -5.03 -2.98
C GLN A 461 9.74 -6.39 -3.14
N VAL A 462 8.56 -6.40 -3.76
CA VAL A 462 7.79 -7.60 -4.08
C VAL A 462 7.84 -7.84 -5.59
N GLU A 463 8.15 -9.07 -5.98
CA GLU A 463 8.29 -9.49 -7.37
C GLU A 463 7.08 -10.30 -7.83
N GLU A 464 6.74 -10.24 -9.12
CA GLU A 464 5.64 -11.04 -9.68
C GLU A 464 6.00 -12.55 -9.69
N LYS A 465 7.27 -12.87 -9.93
CA LYS A 465 7.78 -14.26 -9.99
C LYS A 465 9.15 -14.33 -9.38
N SER A 466 9.45 -15.47 -8.75
CA SER A 466 10.81 -15.75 -8.30
C SER A 466 11.73 -15.75 -9.52
N PRO A 467 12.86 -15.02 -9.50
CA PRO A 467 13.85 -15.16 -10.56
C PRO A 467 14.26 -16.63 -10.60
N LEU A 468 14.31 -17.21 -11.80
CA LEU A 468 14.59 -18.62 -11.98
C LEU A 468 15.83 -19.00 -11.15
N PRO A 469 15.79 -20.09 -10.35
CA PRO A 469 16.86 -20.44 -9.42
C PRO A 469 18.19 -20.79 -10.12
N ILE A 470 18.15 -20.89 -11.45
CA ILE A 470 19.33 -21.06 -12.28
C ILE A 470 19.95 -19.68 -12.45
N SER A 471 20.85 -19.31 -11.54
CA SER A 471 21.73 -18.16 -11.73
C SER A 471 22.35 -18.22 -13.14
N GLN A 472 22.60 -17.06 -13.76
CA GLN A 472 23.22 -17.02 -15.09
C GLN A 472 24.51 -17.88 -15.16
N TRP A 473 25.20 -18.03 -14.02
CA TRP A 473 26.33 -18.94 -13.87
C TRP A 473 25.98 -20.42 -14.12
N TRP A 474 24.90 -20.95 -13.55
CA TRP A 474 24.46 -22.33 -13.80
C TRP A 474 23.99 -22.54 -15.24
N LEU A 475 23.32 -21.55 -15.81
CA LEU A 475 22.90 -21.62 -17.22
C LEU A 475 24.11 -21.65 -18.15
N LEU A 476 25.12 -20.79 -17.90
CA LEU A 476 26.39 -20.81 -18.61
C LEU A 476 27.16 -22.12 -18.41
N LEU A 477 27.11 -22.72 -17.21
CA LEU A 477 27.75 -24.00 -16.91
C LEU A 477 27.08 -25.13 -17.69
N ILE A 478 25.74 -25.18 -17.72
CA ILE A 478 24.97 -26.17 -18.49
C ILE A 478 25.25 -26.01 -20.00
N VAL A 479 25.21 -24.78 -20.52
CA VAL A 479 25.53 -24.49 -21.93
C VAL A 479 26.97 -24.90 -22.25
N SER A 480 27.93 -24.62 -21.38
CA SER A 480 29.33 -25.02 -21.53
C SER A 480 29.47 -26.54 -21.59
N ALA A 481 28.81 -27.28 -20.68
CA ALA A 481 28.82 -28.74 -20.68
C ALA A 481 28.24 -29.34 -21.97
N ILE A 482 27.16 -28.75 -22.50
CA ILE A 482 26.55 -29.15 -23.77
C ILE A 482 27.50 -28.89 -24.94
N LEU A 483 28.17 -27.74 -24.98
CA LEU A 483 29.12 -27.41 -26.04
C LEU A 483 30.36 -28.32 -26.00
N ILE A 484 30.88 -28.64 -24.82
CA ILE A 484 32.03 -29.54 -24.65
C ILE A 484 31.68 -30.96 -25.11
N THR A 485 30.50 -31.47 -24.73
CA THR A 485 30.05 -32.80 -25.15
C THR A 485 29.79 -32.87 -26.66
N GLY A 486 29.15 -31.84 -27.23
CA GLY A 486 28.96 -31.72 -28.68
C GLY A 486 30.28 -31.68 -29.45
N LEU A 487 31.25 -30.89 -28.98
CA LEU A 487 32.59 -30.82 -29.59
C LEU A 487 33.32 -32.16 -29.48
N SER A 488 33.26 -32.82 -28.32
CA SER A 488 33.88 -34.15 -28.12
C SER A 488 33.29 -35.21 -29.05
N TRP A 489 31.97 -35.20 -29.25
CA TRP A 489 31.30 -36.10 -30.18
C TRP A 489 31.70 -35.83 -31.63
N TRP A 490 31.75 -34.56 -32.04
CA TRP A 490 32.17 -34.15 -33.38
C TRP A 490 33.62 -34.55 -33.68
N VAL A 491 34.54 -34.30 -32.75
CA VAL A 491 35.96 -34.71 -32.87
C VAL A 491 36.09 -36.24 -32.95
N LYS A 492 35.34 -37.00 -32.15
CA LYS A 492 35.30 -38.47 -32.26
C LYS A 492 34.79 -38.94 -33.63
N GLY A 493 33.79 -38.27 -34.17
CA GLY A 493 33.28 -38.54 -35.52
C GLY A 493 34.34 -38.27 -36.58
N TYR A 494 35.01 -37.12 -36.48
CA TYR A 494 36.07 -36.71 -37.42
C TYR A 494 37.28 -37.66 -37.39
N LEU A 495 37.73 -38.08 -36.20
CA LEU A 495 38.85 -39.02 -36.05
C LEU A 495 38.55 -40.44 -36.56
N LYS A 496 37.27 -40.80 -36.75
CA LYS A 496 36.87 -42.08 -37.35
C LYS A 496 36.91 -42.07 -38.87
N VAL A 497 37.01 -40.90 -39.51
CA VAL A 497 37.12 -40.81 -40.97
C VAL A 497 38.53 -41.24 -41.38
N ARG A 498 38.63 -42.38 -42.07
CA ARG A 498 39.90 -42.84 -42.63
C ARG A 498 40.24 -42.02 -43.87
N PRO A 499 41.53 -41.73 -44.15
CA PRO A 499 41.94 -40.95 -45.33
C PRO A 499 41.45 -41.53 -46.67
N GLU A 500 41.15 -42.83 -46.67
CA GLU A 500 40.70 -43.65 -47.79
C GLU A 500 39.25 -43.35 -48.21
N ASP A 501 38.45 -42.77 -47.30
CA ASP A 501 37.00 -42.58 -47.46
C ASP A 501 36.64 -41.17 -47.99
N VAL A 502 37.62 -40.28 -48.19
CA VAL A 502 37.41 -38.90 -48.66
C VAL A 502 37.56 -38.83 -50.18
N THR A 503 36.48 -39.10 -50.93
CA THR A 503 36.44 -38.82 -52.37
C THR A 503 36.10 -37.36 -52.63
N VAL A 504 37.10 -36.54 -52.95
CA VAL A 504 36.90 -35.18 -53.46
C VAL A 504 36.48 -35.29 -54.94
N LYS A 505 35.22 -34.95 -55.25
CA LYS A 505 34.80 -34.74 -56.65
C LYS A 505 35.52 -33.51 -57.18
N LYS A 506 36.22 -33.72 -58.30
CA LYS A 506 37.08 -32.75 -58.97
C LYS A 506 36.30 -31.64 -59.64
#